data_AF-A0A264YA60-F1
#
_entry.id   AF-A0A264YA60-F1
#
_cell.length_a   1.000
_cell.length_b   1.000
_cell.length_c   1.000
_cell.angle_alpha   90.00
_cell.angle_beta   90.00
_cell.angle_gamma   90.00
#
_symmetry.space_group_name_H-M   'P 1'
#
loop_
_entity.id
_entity.type
_entity.pdbx_description
1 polymer ?
#
loop_
_entity_poly.entity_id
_entity_poly.type
_entity_poly.pdbx_seq_one_letter_code
_entity_poly.pdbx_strand_id
1 'polypeptide(L)' 'MRYAIVETSKAEAKGLKPKFHRTNNTGSKMAVNENELLKVDEDPEQAAKQLGGELKDLQEFKSELNTWDE' A
#
# COMPACT_ATOMS: atom_id res chain seq x y z
N MET A 1 5.53 -7.31 -11.00
CA MET A 1 5.55 -6.92 -9.58
C MET A 1 4.32 -6.07 -9.31
N ARG A 2 3.52 -6.47 -8.32
CA ARG A 2 2.25 -5.83 -7.96
C ARG A 2 2.41 -4.83 -6.82
N TYR A 3 1.45 -3.93 -6.66
CA TYR A 3 1.49 -2.85 -5.69
C TYR A 3 0.10 -2.63 -5.09
N ALA A 4 0.06 -2.02 -3.91
CA ALA A 4 -1.19 -1.59 -3.29
C ALA A 4 -1.03 -0.19 -2.72
N ILE A 5 -2.13 0.56 -2.74
CA ILE A 5 -2.29 1.78 -1.93
C ILE A 5 -3.05 1.35 -0.68
N VAL A 6 -2.44 1.53 0.48
CA VAL A 6 -2.97 1.07 1.77
C VAL A 6 -3.09 2.23 2.76
N GLU A 7 -3.85 2.04 3.82
CA GLU A 7 -3.93 3.02 4.91
C GLU A 7 -2.62 3.02 5.70
N THR A 8 -2.02 4.21 5.84
CA THR A 8 -0.75 4.38 6.54
C THR A 8 -0.82 3.89 7.98
N SER A 9 -1.91 4.19 8.69
CA SER A 9 -2.11 3.79 10.09
C SER A 9 -2.15 2.27 10.28
N LYS A 10 -2.83 1.54 9.39
CA LYS A 10 -2.90 0.07 9.40
C LYS A 10 -1.54 -0.54 9.06
N ALA A 11 -0.86 0.02 8.07
CA ALA A 11 0.46 -0.43 7.66
C ALA A 11 1.51 -0.22 8.77
N GLU A 12 1.47 0.92 9.46
CA GLU A 12 2.30 1.19 10.63
C GLU A 12 2.10 0.18 11.76
N ALA A 13 0.85 -0.17 12.04
CA ALA A 13 0.53 -1.19 13.05
C ALA A 13 1.11 -2.58 12.71
N LYS A 14 1.40 -2.84 11.43
CA LYS A 14 2.06 -4.06 10.93
C LYS A 14 3.58 -3.90 10.75
N GLY A 15 4.14 -2.76 11.15
CA GLY A 15 5.58 -2.50 11.12
C GLY A 15 6.12 -1.88 9.82
N LEU A 16 5.24 -1.54 8.86
CA LEU A 16 5.63 -0.79 7.67
C LEU A 16 5.83 0.68 8.05
N LYS A 17 7.03 1.22 7.81
CA LYS A 17 7.38 2.58 8.23
C LYS A 17 7.13 3.57 7.09
N PRO A 18 6.23 4.57 7.25
CA PRO A 18 5.82 5.47 6.16
C PRO A 18 6.99 6.25 5.56
N LYS A 19 7.99 6.59 6.38
CA LYS A 19 9.22 7.28 5.93
C LYS A 19 10.02 6.56 4.84
N PHE A 20 9.77 5.26 4.61
CA PHE A 20 10.43 4.48 3.55
C PHE A 20 9.54 4.27 2.33
N HIS A 21 8.36 4.89 2.32
CA HIS A 21 7.36 4.71 1.29
C HIS A 21 6.95 6.05 0.72
N ARG A 22 6.32 6.01 -0.45
CA ARG A 22 5.60 7.17 -0.97
C ARG A 22 4.26 7.24 -0.23
N THR A 23 3.98 8.37 0.40
CA THR A 23 2.67 8.68 0.98
C THR A 23 1.96 9.73 0.14
N ASN A 24 0.64 9.81 0.25
CA ASN A 24 -0.10 10.93 -0.29
C ASN A 24 0.16 12.22 0.51
N ASN A 25 -0.33 13.36 0.03
CA ASN A 25 -0.14 14.69 0.63
C ASN A 25 -0.55 14.78 2.12
N THR A 26 -1.60 14.06 2.52
CA THR A 26 -2.09 14.03 3.90
C THR A 26 -1.38 13.00 4.77
N GLY A 27 -0.53 12.14 4.19
CA GLY A 27 0.14 11.03 4.88
C GLY A 27 -0.81 9.88 5.26
N SER A 28 -2.07 9.94 4.87
CA SER A 28 -3.12 8.96 5.24
C SER A 28 -3.05 7.65 4.45
N LYS A 29 -2.52 7.71 3.22
CA LYS A 29 -2.32 6.56 2.34
C LYS A 29 -0.84 6.38 2.05
N MET A 30 -0.41 5.12 1.87
CA MET A 30 0.94 4.76 1.48
C MET A 30 0.97 3.71 0.39
N ALA A 31 1.93 3.86 -0.52
CA ALA A 31 2.21 2.89 -1.57
C ALA A 31 3.13 1.79 -1.06
N VAL A 32 2.70 0.54 -1.19
CA VAL A 32 3.47 -0.65 -0.79
C VAL A 32 3.60 -1.60 -1.98
N ASN A 33 4.70 -2.32 -2.05
CA ASN A 33 4.89 -3.36 -3.05
C ASN A 33 4.56 -4.75 -2.51
N GLU A 34 4.39 -5.71 -3.42
CA GLU A 34 4.09 -7.10 -3.12
C GLU A 34 5.05 -7.77 -2.11
N ASN A 35 6.36 -7.49 -2.19
CA ASN A 35 7.35 -8.08 -1.26
C ASN A 35 7.18 -7.55 0.18
N GLU A 36 6.64 -6.36 0.35
CA GLU A 36 6.35 -5.78 1.65
C GLU A 36 5.04 -6.32 2.22
N LEU A 37 4.05 -6.53 1.36
CA LEU A 37 2.80 -7.20 1.71
C LEU A 37 3.04 -8.64 2.19
N LEU A 38 3.98 -9.35 1.55
CA LEU A 38 4.41 -10.69 1.96
C LEU A 38 5.04 -10.76 3.36
N LYS A 39 5.44 -9.62 3.94
CA LYS A 39 5.92 -9.56 5.33
C LYS A 39 4.77 -9.43 6.35
N VAL A 40 3.59 -9.07 5.88
CA VAL A 40 2.38 -8.89 6.69
C VAL A 40 1.54 -10.15 6.68
N ASP A 41 1.37 -10.77 5.51
CA ASP A 41 0.62 -12.01 5.29
C ASP A 41 1.30 -12.84 4.19
N GLU A 42 1.18 -14.16 4.22
CA GLU A 42 1.71 -15.03 3.16
C GLU A 42 0.98 -14.83 1.82
N ASP A 43 -0.28 -14.36 1.87
CA ASP A 43 -1.05 -13.94 0.71
C ASP A 43 -1.04 -12.40 0.56
N PRO A 44 -0.38 -11.85 -0.47
CA PRO A 44 -0.27 -10.40 -0.65
C PRO A 44 -1.63 -9.73 -0.94
N GLU A 45 -2.62 -10.46 -1.47
CA GLU A 45 -3.97 -9.91 -1.66
C GLU A 45 -4.70 -9.76 -0.33
N GLN A 46 -4.54 -10.72 0.58
CA GLN A 46 -5.06 -10.62 1.94
C GLN A 46 -4.35 -9.52 2.71
N ALA A 47 -3.02 -9.43 2.61
CA ALA A 47 -2.26 -8.34 3.21
C ALA A 47 -2.78 -6.97 2.73
N ALA A 48 -2.96 -6.77 1.42
CA ALA A 48 -3.48 -5.52 0.89
C ALA A 48 -4.86 -5.18 1.49
N LYS A 49 -5.79 -6.16 1.51
CA LYS A 49 -7.13 -5.98 2.09
C LYS A 49 -7.11 -5.66 3.58
N GLN A 50 -6.28 -6.38 4.35
CA GLN A 50 -6.10 -6.12 5.78
C GLN A 50 -5.60 -4.70 6.05
N LEU A 51 -4.74 -4.18 5.16
CA LEU A 51 -4.21 -2.83 5.24
C LEU A 51 -5.14 -1.76 4.64
N GLY A 52 -6.35 -2.14 4.19
CA GLY A 52 -7.33 -1.19 3.63
C GLY A 52 -7.08 -0.83 2.16
N GLY A 53 -6.34 -1.65 1.44
CA GLY A 53 -6.04 -1.48 0.02
C GLY A 53 -6.43 -2.67 -0.83
N GLU A 54 -6.03 -2.61 -2.09
CA GLU A 54 -6.21 -3.68 -3.06
C GLU A 54 -4.92 -3.87 -3.86
N LEU A 55 -4.56 -5.13 -4.10
CA LEU A 55 -3.36 -5.48 -4.86
C LEU A 55 -3.65 -5.32 -6.34
N LYS A 56 -2.87 -4.47 -7.01
CA LYS A 56 -3.06 -4.09 -8.40
C LYS A 56 -1.79 -4.29 -9.21
N ASP A 57 -1.96 -4.41 -10.52
CA ASP A 57 -0.80 -4.36 -11.42
C ASP A 57 -0.20 -2.94 -11.48
N LEU A 58 0.96 -2.82 -12.12
CA LEU A 58 1.67 -1.54 -12.20
C LEU A 58 0.89 -0.46 -12.97
N GLN A 59 0.11 -0.83 -13.98
CA GLN A 59 -0.61 0.12 -14.83
C GLN A 59 -1.83 0.69 -14.09
N GLU A 60 -2.59 -0.17 -13.43
CA GLU A 60 -3.71 0.22 -12.55
C GLU A 60 -3.22 1.05 -11.37
N PHE A 61 -2.17 0.59 -10.70
CA PHE A 61 -1.57 1.29 -9.57
C PHE A 61 -1.07 2.70 -9.93
N LYS A 62 -0.41 2.86 -11.09
CA LYS A 62 0.02 4.19 -11.58
C LYS A 62 -1.16 5.12 -11.86
N SER A 63 -2.27 4.56 -12.35
CA SER A 63 -3.47 5.34 -12.64
C SER A 63 -4.09 5.86 -11.35
N GLU A 64 -4.17 5.03 -10.32
CA GLU A 64 -4.68 5.41 -9.00
C GLU A 64 -3.75 6.36 -8.24
N LEU A 65 -2.43 6.16 -8.33
CA LEU A 65 -1.41 7.06 -7.78
C LEU A 65 -1.55 8.51 -8.29
N ASN A 66 -2.10 8.73 -9.48
CA ASN A 66 -2.28 10.09 -10.00
C ASN A 66 -3.49 10.80 -9.40
N THR A 67 -4.39 10.07 -8.74
CA THR A 67 -5.66 10.58 -8.20
C THR A 67 -5.78 10.40 -6.69
N TRP A 68 -4.79 9.80 -6.03
CA TRP A 68 -4.83 9.44 -4.60
C TRP A 68 -4.50 10.59 -3.62
N ASP A 69 -4.06 11.72 -4.15
CA ASP A 69 -3.72 12.94 -3.42
C ASP A 69 -5.02 13.73 -3.18
N GLU A 70 -5.89 13.14 -2.36
CA GLU A 70 -7.07 13.79 -1.78
C GLU A 70 -6.68 14.61 -0.55
#